data_AF-A0A498F0E5-F1
#
_entry.id   AF-A0A498F0E5-F1
#
_cell.length_a   1.000
_cell.length_b   1.000
_cell.length_c   1.000
_cell.angle_alpha   90.00
_cell.angle_beta   90.00
_cell.angle_gamma   90.00
#
_symmetry.space_group_name_H-M   'P 1'
#
loop_
_entity.id
_entity.type
_entity.pdbx_description
1 polymer ?
#
loop_
_entity_poly.entity_id
_entity_poly.type
_entity_poly.pdbx_seq_one_letter_code
_entity_poly.pdbx_strand_id
1 'polypeptide(L)'
;PTEGSPTRRVGGEPIDALETVEHVAPMLSIDNDTDADAVREFDERVREGLADAAESGDLPEFDPVDLAYVCEPKFDGLSIEVVYEDGEYVRAATRGDGREGDDVTEQVRTIGSVPGRLRGDDHPDRLAVRGEVYMPRDAFEAYNDELIERGEEPFANPRNAAAGTLRQLDPG
;
A
#
# COMPACT_ATOMS: atom_id res chain seq x y z
N PRO A 1 29.55 7.00 -3.16
CA PRO A 1 28.09 7.18 -2.99
C PRO A 1 27.49 5.92 -2.37
N THR A 2 27.07 6.01 -1.11
CA THR A 2 26.45 4.90 -0.38
C THR A 2 25.06 4.60 -0.94
N GLU A 3 24.73 3.32 -1.05
CA GLU A 3 23.35 2.84 -1.25
C GLU A 3 22.50 3.40 -0.10
N GLY A 4 21.41 4.11 -0.43
CA GLY A 4 20.57 4.84 0.54
C GLY A 4 20.71 6.37 0.58
N SER A 5 21.60 6.99 -0.22
CA SER A 5 21.68 8.46 -0.31
C SER A 5 20.38 9.08 -0.87
N PRO A 6 19.85 10.18 -0.29
CA PRO A 6 18.69 10.91 -0.81
C PRO A 6 18.81 11.36 -2.27
N THR A 7 20.05 11.47 -2.77
CA THR A 7 20.37 11.85 -4.15
C THR A 7 20.09 10.76 -5.18
N ARG A 8 19.66 9.55 -4.78
CA ARG A 8 19.28 8.43 -5.67
C ARG A 8 17.75 8.21 -5.75
N ARG A 9 16.95 9.26 -5.52
CA ARG A 9 15.47 9.18 -5.67
C ARG A 9 14.98 9.47 -7.08
N VAL A 10 15.89 9.80 -8.00
CA VAL A 10 15.58 9.89 -9.43
C VAL A 10 15.51 8.46 -9.94
N GLY A 11 14.46 8.13 -10.69
CA GLY A 11 14.27 6.82 -11.27
C GLY A 11 15.50 6.30 -12.02
N GLY A 12 15.65 4.97 -12.05
CA GLY A 12 16.64 4.28 -12.87
C GLY A 12 16.37 4.40 -14.38
N GLU A 13 17.14 3.68 -15.19
CA GLU A 13 16.92 3.60 -16.63
C GLU A 13 15.55 2.98 -16.94
N PRO A 14 14.87 3.37 -18.05
CA PRO A 14 13.59 2.78 -18.40
C PRO A 14 13.67 1.26 -18.50
N ILE A 15 12.67 0.57 -17.95
CA ILE A 15 12.55 -0.89 -17.97
C ILE A 15 11.60 -1.34 -19.09
N ASP A 16 11.85 -2.48 -19.72
CA ASP A 16 11.00 -2.96 -20.84
C ASP A 16 9.63 -3.46 -20.38
N ALA A 17 9.55 -4.01 -19.16
CA ALA A 17 8.34 -4.51 -18.52
C ALA A 17 8.51 -4.58 -17.00
N LEU A 18 7.40 -4.54 -16.27
CA LEU A 18 7.37 -4.86 -14.85
C LEU A 18 7.37 -6.38 -14.68
N GLU A 19 8.27 -6.89 -13.86
CA GLU A 19 8.26 -8.31 -13.48
C GLU A 19 7.15 -8.59 -12.48
N THR A 20 6.67 -9.83 -12.42
CA THR A 20 5.70 -10.26 -11.40
C THR A 20 6.42 -10.91 -10.24
N VAL A 21 6.08 -10.52 -9.02
CA VAL A 21 6.69 -10.99 -7.77
C VAL A 21 5.64 -11.47 -6.78
N GLU A 22 5.97 -12.53 -6.05
CA GLU A 22 5.12 -13.05 -4.98
C GLU A 22 5.22 -12.18 -3.71
N HIS A 23 4.07 -11.93 -3.08
CA HIS A 23 4.00 -11.22 -1.80
C HIS A 23 4.55 -12.06 -0.65
N VAL A 24 5.03 -11.40 0.40
CA VAL A 24 5.51 -12.08 1.63
C VAL A 24 4.42 -12.95 2.26
N ALA A 25 3.17 -12.50 2.16
CA ALA A 25 1.98 -13.25 2.53
C ALA A 25 0.81 -12.80 1.63
N PRO A 26 -0.28 -13.57 1.52
CA PRO A 26 -1.45 -13.11 0.78
C PRO A 26 -1.97 -11.75 1.27
N MET A 27 -2.29 -10.85 0.34
CA MET A 27 -2.96 -9.57 0.56
C MET A 27 -4.47 -9.76 0.36
N LEU A 28 -5.21 -9.72 1.47
CA LEU A 28 -6.66 -9.87 1.46
C LEU A 28 -7.36 -8.62 0.91
N SER A 29 -8.59 -8.80 0.42
CA SER A 29 -9.52 -7.69 0.19
C SER A 29 -10.34 -7.43 1.44
N ILE A 30 -10.93 -6.23 1.50
CA ILE A 30 -11.85 -5.83 2.56
C ILE A 30 -13.24 -5.73 1.92
N ASP A 31 -14.23 -6.39 2.54
CA ASP A 31 -15.64 -6.23 2.16
C ASP A 31 -16.09 -4.79 2.44
N ASN A 32 -16.96 -4.24 1.59
CA ASN A 32 -17.40 -2.86 1.70
C ASN A 32 -18.91 -2.75 1.89
N ASP A 33 -19.31 -1.79 2.71
CA ASP A 33 -20.70 -1.34 2.81
C ASP A 33 -20.74 0.16 3.12
N THR A 34 -21.85 0.80 2.77
CA THR A 34 -22.14 2.20 3.08
C THR A 34 -23.36 2.36 3.98
N ASP A 35 -24.09 1.28 4.23
CA ASP A 35 -25.26 1.26 5.11
C ASP A 35 -24.81 1.16 6.58
N ALA A 36 -25.35 2.04 7.42
CA ALA A 36 -25.04 2.03 8.84
C ALA A 36 -25.56 0.76 9.55
N ASP A 37 -26.66 0.16 9.07
CA ASP A 37 -27.20 -1.07 9.62
C ASP A 37 -26.27 -2.25 9.31
N ALA A 38 -25.73 -2.32 8.08
CA ALA A 38 -24.73 -3.32 7.72
C ALA A 38 -23.45 -3.25 8.58
N VAL A 39 -23.02 -2.03 8.97
CA VAL A 39 -21.89 -1.85 9.90
C VAL A 39 -22.22 -2.37 11.31
N ARG A 40 -23.46 -2.19 11.78
CA ARG A 40 -23.91 -2.75 13.07
C ARG A 40 -23.97 -4.27 13.04
N GLU A 41 -24.50 -4.84 11.96
CA GLU A 41 -24.50 -6.29 11.76
C GLU A 41 -23.07 -6.86 11.69
N PHE A 42 -22.12 -6.11 11.14
CA PHE A 42 -20.70 -6.49 11.19
C PHE A 42 -20.16 -6.49 12.63
N ASP A 43 -20.44 -5.46 13.43
CA ASP A 43 -20.05 -5.41 14.86
C ASP A 43 -20.65 -6.58 15.65
N GLU A 44 -21.93 -6.89 15.42
CA GLU A 44 -22.60 -8.05 16.04
C GLU A 44 -21.88 -9.36 15.70
N ARG A 45 -21.58 -9.62 14.42
CA ARG A 45 -20.84 -10.82 13.99
C ARG A 45 -19.43 -10.90 14.60
N VAL A 46 -18.73 -9.77 14.70
CA VAL A 46 -17.38 -9.72 15.31
C VAL A 46 -17.46 -10.04 16.79
N ARG A 47 -18.42 -9.46 17.53
CA ARG A 47 -18.61 -9.72 18.95
C ARG A 47 -18.94 -11.18 19.22
N GLU A 48 -19.87 -11.75 18.46
CA GLU A 48 -20.26 -13.16 18.57
C GLU A 48 -19.06 -14.07 18.30
N GLY A 49 -18.35 -13.87 17.18
CA GLY A 49 -17.21 -14.71 16.82
C GLY A 49 -16.04 -14.63 17.81
N LEU A 50 -15.79 -13.45 18.40
CA LEU A 50 -14.75 -13.29 19.41
C LEU A 50 -15.16 -13.86 20.77
N ALA A 51 -16.44 -13.78 21.14
CA ALA A 51 -16.95 -14.43 22.35
C ALA A 51 -16.82 -15.96 22.23
N ASP A 52 -17.23 -16.53 21.10
CA ASP A 52 -17.10 -17.97 20.83
C ASP A 52 -15.63 -18.43 20.91
N ALA A 53 -14.70 -17.64 20.34
CA ALA A 53 -13.27 -17.94 20.37
C ALA A 53 -12.64 -17.81 21.78
N ALA A 54 -13.16 -16.91 22.62
CA ALA A 54 -12.74 -16.79 24.01
C ALA A 54 -13.25 -17.98 24.84
N GLU A 55 -14.51 -18.40 24.63
CA GLU A 55 -15.11 -19.54 25.33
C GLU A 55 -14.49 -20.88 24.93
N SER A 56 -14.12 -21.05 23.64
CA SER A 56 -13.44 -22.25 23.14
C SER A 56 -11.99 -22.38 23.61
N GLY A 57 -11.39 -21.27 24.08
CA GLY A 57 -9.98 -21.19 24.45
C GLY A 57 -9.03 -20.94 23.27
N ASP A 58 -9.55 -20.57 22.10
CA ASP A 58 -8.73 -20.17 20.94
C ASP A 58 -8.08 -18.79 21.15
N LEU A 59 -8.72 -17.92 21.94
CA LEU A 59 -8.20 -16.61 22.36
C LEU A 59 -8.19 -16.48 23.89
N PRO A 60 -7.29 -17.18 24.60
CA PRO A 60 -7.34 -17.30 26.06
C PRO A 60 -7.02 -16.01 26.82
N GLU A 61 -6.41 -15.02 26.17
CA GLU A 61 -6.00 -13.75 26.76
C GLU A 61 -6.92 -12.57 26.35
N PHE A 62 -7.95 -12.83 25.55
CA PHE A 62 -8.86 -11.80 25.06
C PHE A 62 -10.14 -11.75 25.91
N ASP A 63 -10.46 -10.58 26.46
CA ASP A 63 -11.77 -10.31 27.06
C ASP A 63 -12.66 -9.59 26.03
N PRO A 64 -13.86 -10.11 25.71
CA PRO A 64 -14.80 -9.44 24.80
C PRO A 64 -15.14 -8.00 25.18
N VAL A 65 -15.01 -7.59 26.45
CA VAL A 65 -15.23 -6.19 26.86
C VAL A 65 -14.13 -5.25 26.36
N ASP A 66 -12.96 -5.78 26.01
CA ASP A 66 -11.81 -5.01 25.51
C ASP A 66 -11.88 -4.78 23.99
N LEU A 67 -12.94 -5.23 23.32
CA LEU A 67 -13.12 -5.01 21.88
C LEU A 67 -13.13 -3.51 21.55
N ALA A 68 -12.16 -3.10 20.74
CA ALA A 68 -12.04 -1.76 20.19
C ALA A 68 -11.76 -1.82 18.69
N TYR A 69 -12.26 -0.83 17.96
CA TYR A 69 -11.98 -0.64 16.54
C TYR A 69 -10.96 0.48 16.34
N VAL A 70 -10.01 0.24 15.44
CA VAL A 70 -9.18 1.29 14.85
C VAL A 70 -9.87 1.72 13.55
N CYS A 71 -10.26 2.99 13.48
CA CYS A 71 -10.94 3.54 12.31
C CYS A 71 -9.96 4.37 11.48
N GLU A 72 -9.70 3.94 10.26
CA GLU A 72 -8.79 4.60 9.33
C GLU A 72 -9.56 5.13 8.11
N PRO A 73 -9.21 6.32 7.57
CA PRO A 73 -9.74 6.77 6.30
C PRO A 73 -9.39 5.78 5.19
N LYS A 74 -10.37 5.38 4.40
CA LYS A 74 -10.13 4.57 3.21
C LYS A 74 -9.62 5.46 2.08
N PHE A 75 -8.31 5.40 1.82
CA PHE A 75 -7.71 6.06 0.66
C PHE A 75 -8.15 5.39 -0.65
N ASP A 76 -8.27 6.19 -1.71
CA ASP A 76 -8.59 5.72 -3.05
C ASP A 76 -7.35 5.81 -3.94
N GLY A 77 -6.51 4.77 -3.89
CA GLY A 77 -5.24 4.74 -4.59
C GLY A 77 -4.90 3.33 -5.10
N LEU A 78 -3.61 3.01 -5.02
CA LEU A 78 -3.10 1.68 -5.33
C LEU A 78 -2.44 1.05 -4.10
N SER A 79 -2.94 -0.12 -3.71
CA SER A 79 -2.37 -0.88 -2.60
C SER A 79 -1.01 -1.47 -3.02
N ILE A 80 -0.02 -1.29 -2.15
CA ILE A 80 1.34 -1.80 -2.35
C ILE A 80 1.86 -2.54 -1.10
N GLU A 81 2.83 -3.42 -1.32
CA GLU A 81 3.69 -4.00 -0.29
C GLU A 81 5.11 -3.44 -0.48
N VAL A 82 5.73 -2.98 0.61
CA VAL A 82 7.14 -2.55 0.65
C VAL A 82 7.89 -3.44 1.62
N VAL A 83 8.91 -4.12 1.12
CA VAL A 83 9.74 -5.03 1.91
C VAL A 83 11.03 -4.34 2.30
N TYR A 84 11.35 -4.43 3.59
CA TYR A 84 12.63 -4.05 4.17
C TYR A 84 13.33 -5.29 4.72
N GLU A 85 14.64 -5.38 4.51
CA GLU A 85 15.51 -6.39 5.11
C GLU A 85 16.65 -5.68 5.84
N ASP A 86 16.89 -6.04 7.10
CA ASP A 86 17.83 -5.36 8.01
C ASP A 86 17.64 -3.83 8.02
N GLY A 87 16.38 -3.39 7.90
CA GLY A 87 15.99 -1.99 7.85
C GLY A 87 16.18 -1.30 6.51
N GLU A 88 16.74 -1.94 5.49
CA GLU A 88 16.98 -1.35 4.16
C GLU A 88 15.86 -1.70 3.18
N TYR A 89 15.44 -0.72 2.38
CA TYR A 89 14.42 -0.90 1.34
C TYR A 89 14.93 -1.85 0.26
N VAL A 90 14.28 -3.01 0.10
CA VAL A 90 14.70 -4.04 -0.87
C VAL A 90 13.75 -4.21 -2.04
N ARG A 91 12.43 -4.07 -1.82
CA ARG A 91 11.41 -4.32 -2.86
C ARG A 91 10.14 -3.53 -2.60
N ALA A 92 9.45 -3.14 -3.66
CA ALA A 92 8.03 -2.82 -3.60
C ALA A 92 7.23 -3.54 -4.69
N ALA A 93 6.01 -3.95 -4.37
CA ALA A 93 5.12 -4.64 -5.29
C ALA A 93 3.70 -4.07 -5.23
N THR A 94 3.02 -4.02 -6.36
CA THR A 94 1.57 -3.74 -6.39
C THR A 94 0.78 -4.91 -5.85
N ARG A 95 -0.44 -4.70 -5.34
CA ARG A 95 -1.27 -5.80 -4.84
C ARG A 95 -1.52 -6.92 -5.86
N GLY A 96 -1.66 -6.58 -7.15
CA GLY A 96 -2.05 -7.53 -8.19
C GLY A 96 -3.32 -8.31 -7.84
N ASP A 97 -3.22 -9.63 -7.84
CA ASP A 97 -4.33 -10.54 -7.48
C ASP A 97 -4.41 -10.85 -5.97
N GLY A 98 -3.47 -10.30 -5.19
CA GLY A 98 -3.34 -10.53 -3.76
C GLY A 98 -2.36 -11.66 -3.39
N ARG A 99 -1.85 -12.43 -4.33
CA ARG A 99 -0.76 -13.41 -4.12
C ARG A 99 0.52 -12.93 -4.77
N GLU A 100 0.39 -12.37 -5.97
CA GLU A 100 1.47 -11.80 -6.75
C GLU A 100 1.06 -10.46 -7.34
N GLY A 101 2.05 -9.64 -7.69
CA GLY A 101 1.82 -8.36 -8.36
C GLY A 101 3.06 -7.82 -9.03
N ASP A 102 2.89 -6.69 -9.70
CA ASP A 102 3.96 -6.04 -10.45
C ASP A 102 5.05 -5.49 -9.52
N ASP A 103 6.32 -5.78 -9.79
CA ASP A 103 7.47 -5.17 -9.13
C ASP A 103 7.56 -3.70 -9.55
N VAL A 104 7.36 -2.82 -8.57
CA VAL A 104 7.39 -1.35 -8.74
C VAL A 104 8.47 -0.74 -7.85
N THR A 105 9.55 -1.48 -7.61
CA THR A 105 10.60 -1.13 -6.66
C THR A 105 11.25 0.21 -6.99
N GLU A 106 11.52 0.49 -8.27
CA GLU A 106 12.15 1.76 -8.66
C GLU A 106 11.15 2.93 -8.60
N GLN A 107 9.90 2.70 -9.00
CA GLN A 107 8.85 3.73 -8.97
C GLN A 107 8.51 4.13 -7.54
N VAL A 108 8.32 3.17 -6.63
CA VAL A 108 8.03 3.45 -5.22
C VAL A 108 9.23 4.11 -4.51
N ARG A 109 10.47 3.81 -4.93
CA ARG A 109 11.68 4.45 -4.38
C ARG A 109 11.73 5.96 -4.66
N THR A 110 11.04 6.45 -5.68
CA THR A 110 10.91 7.90 -5.95
C THR A 110 9.99 8.63 -4.97
N ILE A 111 9.09 7.90 -4.27
CA ILE A 111 8.09 8.49 -3.37
C ILE A 111 8.79 9.00 -2.10
N GLY A 112 8.82 10.31 -1.94
CA GLY A 112 9.61 10.95 -0.88
C GLY A 112 9.25 10.57 0.56
N SER A 113 8.00 10.12 0.80
CA SER A 113 7.51 9.64 2.09
C SER A 113 7.91 8.18 2.39
N VAL A 114 8.36 7.42 1.39
CA VAL A 114 8.88 6.06 1.58
C VAL A 114 10.38 6.14 1.88
N PRO A 115 10.84 5.75 3.07
CA PRO A 115 12.24 5.83 3.41
C PRO A 115 13.05 4.72 2.73
N GLY A 116 14.26 5.04 2.24
CA GLY A 116 15.19 4.01 1.76
C GLY A 116 15.78 3.15 2.89
N ARG A 117 15.71 3.63 4.14
CA ARG A 117 16.12 2.92 5.35
C ARG A 117 15.23 3.30 6.52
N LEU A 118 14.78 2.31 7.29
CA LEU A 118 13.99 2.51 8.50
C LEU A 118 14.80 3.28 9.55
N ARG A 119 14.09 3.97 10.44
CA ARG A 119 14.71 4.76 11.52
C ARG A 119 14.90 3.90 12.76
N GLY A 120 16.05 4.04 13.41
CA GLY A 120 16.41 3.26 14.59
C GLY A 120 16.92 1.87 14.24
N ASP A 121 17.33 1.13 15.27
CA ASP A 121 17.94 -0.20 15.13
C ASP A 121 17.03 -1.34 15.64
N ASP A 122 15.89 -1.00 16.27
CA ASP A 122 14.90 -1.95 16.84
C ASP A 122 13.82 -2.37 15.83
N HIS A 123 14.19 -2.57 14.57
CA HIS A 123 13.29 -3.10 13.53
C HIS A 123 13.46 -4.63 13.36
N PRO A 124 12.43 -5.35 12.90
CA PRO A 124 12.59 -6.77 12.54
C PRO A 124 13.60 -6.97 11.41
N ASP A 125 14.28 -8.12 11.39
CA ASP A 125 15.21 -8.51 10.31
C ASP A 125 14.55 -8.46 8.93
N ARG A 126 13.24 -8.78 8.86
CA ARG A 126 12.44 -8.67 7.65
C ARG A 126 11.07 -8.09 7.96
N LEU A 127 10.73 -6.99 7.32
CA LEU A 127 9.47 -6.27 7.52
C LEU A 127 8.77 -6.01 6.18
N ALA A 128 7.55 -6.51 6.04
CA ALA A 128 6.65 -6.14 4.94
C ALA A 128 5.65 -5.08 5.43
N VAL A 129 5.75 -3.87 4.89
CA VAL A 129 4.83 -2.76 5.16
C VAL A 129 3.81 -2.68 4.04
N ARG A 130 2.52 -2.67 4.38
CA ARG A 130 1.43 -2.52 3.42
C ARG A 130 0.81 -1.14 3.56
N GLY A 131 0.48 -0.53 2.44
CA GLY A 131 -0.12 0.79 2.42
C GLY A 131 -0.76 1.11 1.07
N GLU A 132 -1.29 2.31 0.97
CA GLU A 132 -1.91 2.83 -0.24
C GLU A 132 -1.09 4.00 -0.78
N VAL A 133 -0.67 3.91 -2.04
CA VAL A 133 -0.16 5.08 -2.76
C VAL A 133 -1.34 5.81 -3.38
N TYR A 134 -1.47 7.10 -3.12
CA TYR A 134 -2.51 7.93 -3.71
C TYR A 134 -1.93 9.24 -4.23
N MET A 135 -2.64 9.86 -5.17
CA MET A 135 -2.30 11.17 -5.69
C MET A 135 -3.19 12.23 -5.04
N PRO A 136 -2.63 13.22 -4.33
CA PRO A 136 -3.38 14.37 -3.85
C PRO A 136 -4.12 15.06 -4.99
N ARG A 137 -5.29 15.64 -4.69
CA ARG A 137 -6.18 16.21 -5.72
C ARG A 137 -5.54 17.35 -6.52
N ASP A 138 -4.84 18.24 -5.83
CA ASP A 138 -4.09 19.34 -6.41
C ASP A 138 -2.95 18.85 -7.31
N ALA A 139 -2.21 17.83 -6.89
CA ALA A 139 -1.18 17.20 -7.72
C ALA A 139 -1.77 16.51 -8.96
N PHE A 140 -2.95 15.88 -8.83
CA PHE A 140 -3.67 15.27 -9.93
C PHE A 140 -4.13 16.30 -10.96
N GLU A 141 -4.71 17.42 -10.51
CA GLU A 141 -5.15 18.51 -11.38
C GLU A 141 -3.95 19.09 -12.15
N ALA A 142 -2.84 19.39 -11.46
CA ALA A 142 -1.62 19.89 -12.10
C ALA A 142 -1.01 18.90 -13.11
N TYR A 143 -0.96 17.61 -12.78
CA TYR A 143 -0.41 16.60 -13.68
C TYR A 143 -1.26 16.40 -14.94
N ASN A 144 -2.59 16.48 -14.82
CA ASN A 144 -3.47 16.46 -15.98
C ASN A 144 -3.30 17.69 -16.87
N ASP A 145 -3.10 18.88 -16.30
CA ASP A 145 -2.81 20.09 -17.08
C ASP A 145 -1.51 19.89 -17.90
N GLU A 146 -0.46 19.32 -17.31
CA GLU A 146 0.79 19.00 -18.01
C GLU A 146 0.61 17.97 -19.14
N LEU A 147 -0.25 16.97 -18.96
CA LEU A 147 -0.58 15.99 -20.01
C LEU A 147 -1.28 16.68 -21.18
N ILE A 148 -2.27 17.54 -20.89
CA ILE A 148 -3.02 18.28 -21.90
C ILE A 148 -2.10 19.23 -22.69
N GLU A 149 -1.18 19.92 -22.02
CA GLU A 149 -0.18 20.78 -22.67
C GLU A 149 0.75 19.99 -23.61
N ARG A 150 1.04 18.73 -23.30
CA ARG A 150 1.79 17.80 -24.16
C ARG A 150 0.94 17.14 -25.25
N GLY A 151 -0.37 17.36 -25.26
CA GLY A 151 -1.30 16.73 -26.20
C GLY A 151 -1.59 15.26 -25.88
N GLU A 152 -1.36 14.85 -24.63
CA GLU A 152 -1.64 13.51 -24.10
C GLU A 152 -3.05 13.45 -23.46
N GLU A 153 -3.60 12.24 -23.32
CA GLU A 153 -4.92 12.04 -22.72
C GLU A 153 -4.83 12.18 -21.18
N PRO A 154 -5.65 13.03 -20.54
CA PRO A 154 -5.66 13.18 -19.08
C PRO A 154 -6.25 11.95 -18.39
N PHE A 155 -5.87 11.74 -17.14
CA PHE A 155 -6.45 10.69 -16.30
C PHE A 155 -7.84 11.08 -15.81
N ALA A 156 -8.76 10.10 -15.79
CA ALA A 156 -10.15 10.32 -15.38
C ALA A 156 -10.34 10.58 -13.88
N ASN A 157 -9.45 10.07 -13.02
CA ASN A 157 -9.51 10.25 -11.57
C ASN A 157 -8.12 10.04 -10.92
N PRO A 158 -7.92 10.51 -9.66
CA PRO A 158 -6.63 10.38 -8.96
C PRO A 158 -6.14 8.94 -8.77
N ARG A 159 -7.06 7.97 -8.59
CA ARG A 159 -6.73 6.55 -8.45
C ARG A 159 -6.05 6.02 -9.72
N ASN A 160 -6.62 6.32 -10.88
CA ASN A 160 -6.08 5.94 -12.17
C ASN A 160 -4.76 6.63 -12.45
N ALA A 161 -4.61 7.90 -12.07
CA ALA A 161 -3.34 8.61 -12.18
C ALA A 161 -2.25 7.96 -11.32
N ALA A 162 -2.53 7.68 -10.04
CA ALA A 162 -1.59 7.02 -9.14
C ALA A 162 -1.17 5.62 -9.65
N ALA A 163 -2.14 4.82 -10.13
CA ALA A 163 -1.85 3.51 -10.69
C ALA A 163 -1.08 3.60 -12.02
N GLY A 164 -1.40 4.58 -12.85
CA GLY A 164 -0.74 4.82 -14.12
C GLY A 164 0.72 5.25 -13.93
N THR A 165 0.98 6.22 -13.05
CA THR A 165 2.34 6.72 -12.78
C THR A 165 3.22 5.67 -12.13
N LEU A 166 2.69 4.87 -11.20
CA LEU A 166 3.44 3.77 -10.58
C LEU A 166 3.81 2.64 -11.53
N ARG A 167 3.08 2.48 -12.64
CA ARG A 167 3.36 1.47 -13.66
C ARG A 167 4.13 2.03 -14.85
N GLN A 168 4.60 3.28 -14.77
CA GLN A 168 5.45 3.82 -15.81
C GLN A 168 6.79 3.08 -15.82
N LEU A 169 7.15 2.68 -17.03
CA LEU A 169 8.40 1.99 -17.33
C LEU A 169 9.61 2.92 -17.25
N ASP A 170 9.39 4.22 -17.39
CA ASP A 170 10.38 5.25 -17.10
C ASP A 170 10.05 5.88 -15.73
N PRO A 171 10.85 5.61 -14.68
CA PRO A 171 10.67 6.23 -13.38
C PRO A 171 11.28 7.65 -13.27
N GLY A 172 11.83 8.19 -14.38
CA GLY A 172 12.57 9.46 -14.47
C GLY A 172 11.76 10.70 -14.85
#